data_AF-A0A935T5Z0-F1
#
_entry.id   AF-A0A935T5Z0-F1
#
_cell.length_a   1.000
_cell.length_b   1.000
_cell.length_c   1.000
_cell.angle_alpha   90.00
_cell.angle_beta   90.00
_cell.angle_gamma   90.00
#
_symmetry.space_group_name_H-M   'P 1'
#
loop_
_entity.id
_entity.type
_entity.pdbx_description
1 polymer ?
#
loop_
_entity_poly.entity_id
_entity_poly.type
_entity_poly.pdbx_seq_one_letter_code
_entity_poly.pdbx_strand_id
1 'polypeptide(L)'
;MTRVARCIEALGKLDPRRERSVVDVRCDEGDPWVASTLSRELHFVASHTVHHFALIRLTLARCGRSTPAEFGVSPSTLAHRDRRIPVQ
;
A
#
# COMPACT_ATOMS: atom_id res chain seq x y z
N MET A 1 23.47 1.49 -7.87
CA MET A 1 22.00 1.58 -7.74
C MET A 1 21.61 1.43 -6.28
N THR A 2 20.75 2.32 -5.76
CA THR A 2 20.25 2.25 -4.37
C THR A 2 19.34 1.03 -4.18
N ARG A 3 19.30 0.47 -2.96
CA ARG A 3 18.50 -0.73 -2.64
C ARG A 3 17.02 -0.58 -3.02
N VAL A 4 16.46 0.62 -2.84
CA VAL A 4 15.08 0.97 -3.23
C VAL A 4 14.86 0.83 -4.73
N ALA A 5 15.76 1.38 -5.56
CA ALA A 5 15.63 1.31 -7.01
C ALA A 5 15.60 -0.14 -7.52
N ARG A 6 16.44 -1.02 -6.94
CA ARG A 6 16.44 -2.45 -7.25
C ARG A 6 15.13 -3.13 -6.86
N CYS A 7 14.57 -2.81 -5.70
CA CYS A 7 13.27 -3.37 -5.29
C CYS A 7 12.15 -2.94 -6.23
N ILE A 8 12.11 -1.67 -6.64
CA ILE A 8 11.10 -1.16 -7.59
C ILE A 8 11.22 -1.91 -8.92
N GLU A 9 12.43 -2.08 -9.44
CA GLU A 9 12.66 -2.81 -10.69
C GLU A 9 12.21 -4.28 -10.58
N ALA A 10 12.52 -4.95 -9.47
CA ALA A 10 12.11 -6.34 -9.24
C ALA A 10 10.58 -6.47 -9.14
N LEU A 11 9.93 -5.58 -8.38
CA LEU A 11 8.47 -5.55 -8.27
C LEU A 11 7.79 -5.29 -9.61
N GLY A 12 8.36 -4.44 -10.46
CA GLY A 12 7.84 -4.16 -11.80
C GLY A 12 7.87 -5.35 -12.76
N LYS A 13 8.66 -6.39 -12.46
CA LYS A 13 8.73 -7.64 -13.24
C LYS A 13 7.69 -8.68 -12.80
N LEU A 14 7.03 -8.47 -11.66
CA LEU A 14 6.03 -9.40 -11.16
C LEU A 14 4.67 -9.18 -11.85
N ASP A 15 3.99 -10.27 -12.20
CA ASP A 15 2.57 -10.26 -12.52
C ASP A 15 1.78 -10.71 -11.27
N PRO A 16 1.10 -9.80 -10.56
CA PRO A 16 0.37 -10.14 -9.33
C PRO A 16 -0.70 -11.21 -9.52
N ARG A 17 -1.22 -11.40 -10.74
CA ARG A 17 -2.26 -12.40 -11.05
C ARG A 17 -1.68 -13.79 -11.22
N ARG A 18 -0.38 -13.89 -11.50
CA ARG A 18 0.35 -15.14 -11.73
C ARG A 18 1.26 -15.50 -10.56
N GLU A 19 1.55 -14.55 -9.68
CA GLU A 19 2.39 -14.77 -8.53
C GLU A 19 1.70 -15.69 -7.50
N ARG A 20 2.23 -16.92 -7.37
CA ARG A 20 1.70 -17.99 -6.52
C ARG A 20 2.71 -18.47 -5.48
N SER A 21 3.84 -17.79 -5.34
CA SER A 21 4.86 -18.16 -4.36
C SER A 21 4.27 -18.14 -2.95
N VAL A 22 4.40 -19.27 -2.27
CA VAL A 22 4.11 -19.37 -0.84
C VAL A 22 5.28 -18.72 -0.09
N VAL A 23 4.95 -17.91 0.90
CA VAL A 23 5.92 -17.23 1.77
C VAL A 23 5.52 -17.45 3.21
N ASP A 24 6.50 -17.69 4.08
CA ASP A 24 6.26 -17.70 5.51
C ASP A 24 6.41 -16.27 6.04
N VAL A 25 5.44 -15.84 6.83
CA VAL A 25 5.44 -14.52 7.47
C VAL A 25 5.24 -14.65 8.97
N ARG A 26 5.77 -13.68 9.71
CA ARG A 26 5.50 -13.43 11.13
C ARG A 26 5.50 -11.93 11.36
N CYS A 27 4.68 -11.45 12.30
CA CYS A 27 4.60 -10.03 12.60
C CYS A 27 5.74 -9.60 13.51
N ASP A 28 5.97 -10.33 14.60
CA ASP A 28 7.05 -10.07 15.56
C ASP A 28 7.94 -11.30 15.80
N GLU A 29 9.07 -11.10 16.47
CA GLU A 29 10.04 -12.18 16.76
C GLU A 29 9.46 -13.35 17.57
N GLY A 30 8.43 -13.09 18.39
CA GLY A 30 7.76 -14.08 19.23
C GLY A 30 6.60 -14.81 18.56
N ASP A 31 6.17 -14.38 17.37
CA ASP A 31 5.03 -14.99 16.68
C ASP A 31 5.42 -16.26 15.92
N PRO A 32 4.51 -17.25 15.83
CA PRO A 32 4.71 -18.39 14.96
C PRO A 32 4.76 -17.93 13.50
N TRP A 33 5.61 -18.59 12.71
CA TRP A 33 5.59 -18.44 11.25
C TRP A 33 4.27 -19.00 10.71
N VAL A 34 3.66 -18.26 9.80
CA VAL A 34 2.41 -18.64 9.13
C VAL A 34 2.60 -18.55 7.62
N ALA A 35 2.13 -19.59 6.92
CA ALA A 35 2.16 -19.60 5.47
C ALA A 35 1.17 -18.56 4.89
N SER A 36 1.63 -17.83 3.89
CA SER A 36 0.85 -16.88 3.09
C SER A 36 1.27 -16.97 1.62
N THR A 37 0.81 -16.04 0.80
CA THR A 37 1.24 -15.90 -0.60
C THR A 37 1.84 -14.53 -0.82
N LEU A 38 2.86 -14.45 -1.68
CA LEU A 38 3.51 -13.17 -1.99
C LEU A 38 2.50 -12.12 -2.46
N SER A 39 1.52 -12.49 -3.30
CA SER A 39 0.47 -11.55 -3.73
C SER A 39 -0.37 -11.02 -2.57
N ARG A 40 -0.72 -11.85 -1.58
CA ARG A 40 -1.51 -11.42 -0.41
C ARG A 40 -0.71 -10.44 0.45
N GLU A 41 0.57 -10.72 0.68
CA GLU A 41 1.45 -9.87 1.49
C GLU A 41 1.76 -8.53 0.81
N LEU A 42 1.94 -8.52 -0.51
CA LEU A 42 2.08 -7.28 -1.28
C LEU A 42 0.81 -6.41 -1.21
N HIS A 43 -0.37 -7.03 -1.24
CA HIS A 43 -1.63 -6.30 -1.04
C HIS A 43 -1.73 -5.74 0.38
N PHE A 44 -1.37 -6.54 1.38
CA PHE A 44 -1.36 -6.13 2.78
C PHE A 44 -0.45 -4.92 2.98
N VAL A 45 0.84 -4.99 2.61
CA VAL A 45 1.78 -3.88 2.82
C VAL A 45 1.36 -2.61 2.08
N ALA A 46 0.83 -2.72 0.86
CA ALA A 46 0.31 -1.57 0.12
C ALA A 46 -0.87 -0.91 0.86
N SER A 47 -1.86 -1.70 1.29
CA SER A 47 -3.03 -1.19 2.02
C SER A 47 -2.66 -0.58 3.38
N HIS A 48 -1.73 -1.21 4.10
CA HIS A 48 -1.22 -0.75 5.39
C HIS A 48 -0.43 0.56 5.23
N THR A 49 0.36 0.68 4.16
CA THR A 49 1.09 1.93 3.86
C THR A 49 0.13 3.09 3.60
N VAL A 50 -0.92 2.87 2.81
CA VAL A 50 -1.95 3.89 2.56
C VAL A 50 -2.67 4.27 3.86
N HIS A 51 -2.98 3.30 4.72
CA HIS A 51 -3.55 3.56 6.05
C HIS A 51 -2.65 4.48 6.89
N HIS A 52 -1.33 4.22 6.94
CA HIS A 52 -0.40 5.10 7.64
C HIS A 52 -0.30 6.49 7.01
N PHE A 53 -0.35 6.62 5.69
CA PHE A 53 -0.41 7.94 5.04
C PHE A 53 -1.67 8.72 5.46
N ALA A 54 -2.80 8.06 5.68
CA ALA A 54 -4.00 8.71 6.21
C ALA A 54 -3.79 9.24 7.63
N LEU A 55 -3.11 8.47 8.50
CA LEU A 55 -2.76 8.91 9.85
C LEU A 55 -1.75 10.07 9.84
N ILE A 56 -0.76 10.02 8.96
CA ILE A 56 0.22 11.11 8.77
C ILE A 56 -0.49 12.37 8.32
N ARG A 57 -1.40 12.28 7.34
CA ARG A 57 -2.24 13.39 6.90
C ARG A 57 -3.01 14.02 8.06
N LEU A 58 -3.65 13.21 8.90
CA LEU A 58 -4.40 13.69 10.06
C LEU A 58 -3.48 14.43 11.05
N THR A 59 -2.30 13.89 11.31
CA THR A 59 -1.31 14.52 12.19
C THR A 59 -0.79 15.84 11.62
N LEU A 60 -0.44 15.89 10.34
CA LEU A 60 0.02 17.10 9.66
C LEU A 60 -1.06 18.19 9.67
N ALA A 61 -2.33 17.82 9.46
CA ALA A 61 -3.45 18.76 9.54
C ALA A 61 -3.57 19.39 10.93
N ARG A 62 -3.36 18.61 12.00
CA ARG A 62 -3.32 19.13 13.38
C ARG A 62 -2.15 20.09 13.64
N CYS A 63 -1.06 19.97 12.87
CA CYS A 63 0.06 20.90 12.90
C CYS A 63 -0.10 22.09 11.93
N GLY A 64 -1.29 22.30 11.34
CA GLY A 64 -1.53 23.39 10.39
C GLY A 64 -0.90 23.19 9.01
N ARG A 65 -0.50 21.96 8.66
CA ARG A 65 0.10 21.63 7.36
C ARG A 65 -0.90 20.92 6.45
N SER A 66 -0.93 21.28 5.18
CA SER A 66 -1.74 20.60 4.15
C SER A 66 -0.96 19.47 3.49
N THR A 67 -1.70 18.52 2.92
CA THR A 67 -1.20 17.45 2.05
C THR A 67 -2.07 17.40 0.79
N PRO A 68 -1.59 16.83 -0.33
CA PRO A 68 -2.42 16.60 -1.51
C PRO A 68 -3.73 15.87 -1.17
N ALA A 69 -4.82 16.14 -1.89
CA ALA A 69 -6.14 15.64 -1.55
C ALA A 69 -6.24 14.10 -1.61
N GLU A 70 -5.40 13.49 -2.44
CA GLU A 70 -5.27 12.06 -2.68
C GLU A 70 -4.35 11.37 -1.67
N PHE A 71 -3.56 12.13 -0.90
CA PHE A 71 -2.61 11.57 0.06
C PHE A 71 -3.35 10.83 1.18
N GLY A 72 -2.97 9.57 1.40
CA GLY A 72 -3.62 8.67 2.35
C GLY A 72 -5.00 8.16 1.92
N VAL A 73 -5.38 8.27 0.65
CA VAL A 73 -6.65 7.75 0.13
C VAL A 73 -6.41 6.46 -0.67
N SER A 74 -7.21 5.43 -0.40
CA SER A 74 -7.16 4.17 -1.16
C SER A 74 -7.42 4.42 -2.67
N PRO A 75 -6.68 3.73 -3.58
CA PRO A 75 -6.95 3.79 -5.01
C PRO A 75 -8.40 3.45 -5.38
N SER A 76 -9.04 2.50 -4.69
CA SER A 76 -10.44 2.15 -4.93
C SER A 76 -11.39 3.31 -4.63
N THR A 77 -11.10 4.08 -3.58
CA THR A 77 -11.87 5.27 -3.21
C THR A 77 -11.67 6.39 -4.23
N LEU A 78 -10.46 6.59 -4.75
CA LEU A 78 -10.19 7.56 -5.81
C LEU A 78 -10.93 7.20 -7.09
N ALA A 79 -10.81 5.95 -7.55
CA ALA A 79 -11.52 5.46 -8.73
C ALA A 79 -13.05 5.59 -8.58
N HIS A 80 -13.59 5.40 -7.37
CA HIS A 80 -15.00 5.61 -7.08
C HIS A 80 -15.42 7.09 -7.14
N ARG A 81 -14.55 8.01 -6.73
CA ARG A 81 -14.79 9.47 -6.84
C ARG A 81 -14.78 9.94 -8.29
N ASP A 82 -13.83 9.47 -9.10
CA ASP A 82 -13.74 9.82 -10.51
C ASP A 82 -14.97 9.37 -11.29
N ARG A 83 -15.51 8.19 -10.96
CA ARG A 83 -16.77 7.67 -11.52
C ARG A 83 -18.01 8.47 -11.12
N ARG A 84 -17.92 9.29 -10.07
CA ARG A 84 -19.04 10.04 -9.49
C ARG A 84 -19.08 11.51 -9.89
N ILE A 85 -18.18 12.02 -10.73
CA ILE A 85 -18.23 13.41 -11.20
C ILE A 85 -19.57 13.61 -11.95
N PRO A 86 -20.55 14.37 -11.41
CA PRO A 86 -21.63 14.88 -12.23
C PRO A 86 -20.99 15.96 -13.11
N VAL A 87 -21.21 15.88 -14.43
CA VAL A 87 -20.99 17.04 -15.29
C VAL A 87 -21.87 18.17 -14.73
N GLN A 88 -21.23 19.23 -14.24
CA GLN A 88 -21.83 20.55 -14.13
C GLN A 88 -21.12 21.45 -15.14
#